data_AF-A0A5C3P4G2-F1
#
_entry.id   AF-A0A5C3P4G2-F1
#
_cell.length_a   1.000
_cell.length_b   1.000
_cell.length_c   1.000
_cell.angle_alpha   90.00
_cell.angle_beta   90.00
_cell.angle_gamma   90.00
#
_symmetry.space_group_name_H-M   'P 1'
#
loop_
_entity.id
_entity.type
_entity.pdbx_description
1 polymer ?
#
loop_
_entity_poly.entity_id
_entity_poly.type
_entity_poly.pdbx_seq_one_letter_code
_entity_poly.pdbx_strand_id
1 'polypeptide(L)'
;MTPVMPYDPEALLSARFKAACADGRPAEIRRLSALWQIDVYGGQAELDDKVEELLWTATLLLAGTGKRGRKPRLDFFLMHMVTATLFVPSLLNVIPSMESKATLLRAFVPVLLMYLTVRGRPRIDPGLIMSYPAVPRPPNSAGNASAPDASAIGDPHSTEDASPWPAIVASVLHAPDAHTVKAIRSLYYAAQRYGRTPPGGAFGAFDREGRETHDGMGQVDGTVFLRAAGVVMDTLGWVSYGQKAGSWDRSALGWDDAWKNGD
;
A
#
# COMPACT_ATOMS: atom_id res chain seq x y z
N MET A 1 20.82 1.00 -0.01
CA MET A 1 20.77 0.48 -1.40
C MET A 1 20.72 1.61 -2.42
N THR A 2 21.49 1.49 -3.49
CA THR A 2 21.52 2.43 -4.64
C THR A 2 20.72 1.84 -5.80
N PRO A 3 19.81 2.59 -6.45
CA PRO A 3 19.10 2.10 -7.62
C PRO A 3 20.07 1.79 -8.78
N VAL A 4 19.67 0.91 -9.69
CA VAL A 4 20.43 0.64 -10.91
C VAL A 4 20.36 1.89 -11.81
N MET A 5 21.49 2.38 -12.31
CA MET A 5 21.56 3.57 -13.16
C MET A 5 22.39 3.28 -14.42
N PRO A 6 22.09 3.92 -15.57
CA PRO A 6 20.95 4.84 -15.80
C PRO A 6 19.60 4.11 -15.84
N TYR A 7 18.50 4.86 -15.74
CA TYR A 7 17.16 4.32 -15.99
C TYR A 7 17.00 3.98 -17.47
N ASP A 8 16.54 2.77 -17.75
CA ASP A 8 16.16 2.32 -19.10
C ASP A 8 14.65 1.99 -19.09
N PRO A 9 13.81 2.79 -19.77
CA PRO A 9 12.36 2.54 -19.83
C PRO A 9 12.00 1.24 -20.56
N GLU A 10 12.86 0.78 -21.48
CA GLU A 10 12.61 -0.41 -22.31
C GLU A 10 13.22 -1.68 -21.70
N ALA A 11 13.91 -1.56 -20.56
CA ALA A 11 14.52 -2.71 -19.89
C ALA A 11 13.48 -3.75 -19.47
N LEU A 12 13.64 -4.96 -20.00
CA LEU A 12 12.87 -6.13 -19.59
C LEU A 12 12.98 -6.36 -18.08
N LEU A 13 11.90 -6.87 -17.48
CA LEU A 13 11.87 -7.19 -16.06
C LEU A 13 13.01 -8.16 -15.66
N SER A 14 13.31 -9.16 -16.49
CA SER A 14 14.41 -10.11 -16.27
C SER A 14 15.77 -9.43 -16.22
N ALA A 15 16.02 -8.43 -17.09
CA ALA A 15 17.23 -7.63 -17.07
C ALA A 15 17.33 -6.79 -15.78
N ARG A 16 16.21 -6.21 -15.33
CA ARG A 16 16.15 -5.48 -14.05
C ARG A 16 16.44 -6.38 -12.85
N PHE A 17 15.91 -7.59 -12.81
CA PHE A 17 16.24 -8.57 -11.77
C PHE A 17 17.72 -8.96 -11.80
N LYS A 18 18.28 -9.23 -12.99
CA LYS A 18 19.71 -9.54 -13.14
C LYS A 18 20.59 -8.42 -12.58
N ALA A 19 20.25 -7.16 -12.89
CA ALA A 19 20.97 -6.00 -12.38
C ALA A 19 20.78 -5.80 -10.86
N ALA A 20 19.57 -6.00 -10.33
CA ALA A 20 19.29 -5.94 -8.89
C ALA A 20 20.04 -7.01 -8.09
N CYS A 21 20.39 -8.14 -8.73
CA CYS A 21 21.19 -9.22 -8.14
C CYS A 21 22.71 -9.03 -8.31
N ALA A 22 23.19 -7.91 -8.85
CA ALA A 22 24.61 -7.64 -9.08
C ALA A 22 25.19 -6.58 -8.11
N ASP A 23 26.50 -6.32 -8.23
CA ASP A 23 27.26 -5.24 -7.57
C ASP A 23 27.05 -5.13 -6.05
N GLY A 24 27.08 -6.27 -5.34
CA GLY A 24 26.95 -6.31 -3.88
C GLY A 24 25.55 -6.05 -3.34
N ARG A 25 24.56 -5.73 -4.18
CA ARG A 25 23.17 -5.51 -3.75
C ARG A 25 22.57 -6.70 -3.01
N PRO A 26 22.82 -7.98 -3.39
CA PRO A 26 22.34 -9.11 -2.58
C PRO A 26 22.88 -9.13 -1.15
N ALA A 27 24.14 -8.72 -0.94
CA ALA A 27 24.72 -8.65 0.40
C ALA A 27 24.07 -7.52 1.21
N GLU A 28 23.80 -6.38 0.58
CA GLU A 28 23.09 -5.26 1.20
C GLU A 28 21.63 -5.60 1.52
N ILE A 29 20.92 -6.32 0.63
CA ILE A 29 19.57 -6.84 0.91
C ILE A 29 19.60 -7.73 2.14
N ARG A 30 20.53 -8.70 2.22
CA ARG A 30 20.66 -9.56 3.41
C ARG A 30 20.94 -8.74 4.68
N ARG A 31 21.83 -7.75 4.60
CA ARG A 31 22.16 -6.88 5.74
C ARG A 31 20.94 -6.11 6.23
N LEU A 32 20.17 -5.51 5.33
CA LEU A 32 18.96 -4.76 5.66
C LEU A 32 17.83 -5.67 6.15
N SER A 33 17.64 -6.85 5.55
CA SER A 33 16.68 -7.85 6.03
C SER A 33 16.98 -8.28 7.46
N ALA A 34 18.26 -8.39 7.82
CA ALA A 34 18.68 -8.70 9.19
C ALA A 34 18.42 -7.56 10.19
N LEU A 35 17.98 -6.37 9.79
CA LEU A 35 17.55 -5.34 10.73
C LEU A 35 16.12 -5.56 11.20
N TRP A 36 15.30 -6.28 10.41
CA TRP A 36 13.94 -6.61 10.77
C TRP A 36 13.91 -7.89 11.60
N GLN A 37 14.06 -7.71 12.90
CA GLN A 37 14.08 -8.78 13.88
C GLN A 37 12.66 -9.21 14.26
N ILE A 38 12.54 -10.49 14.63
CA ILE A 38 11.29 -11.09 15.13
C ILE A 38 11.66 -11.87 16.39
N ASP A 39 11.12 -11.43 17.53
CA ASP A 39 11.30 -12.10 18.83
C ASP A 39 10.34 -13.28 18.99
N VAL A 40 10.86 -14.50 18.83
CA VAL A 40 10.05 -15.72 18.98
C VAL A 40 9.52 -15.93 20.40
N TYR A 41 10.10 -15.29 21.41
CA TYR A 41 9.61 -15.36 22.79
C TYR A 41 8.48 -14.37 23.06
N GLY A 42 8.31 -13.35 22.19
CA GLY A 42 7.19 -12.40 22.23
C GLY A 42 5.83 -13.01 21.85
N GLY A 43 5.82 -14.25 21.35
CA GLY A 43 4.58 -14.99 21.12
C GLY A 43 3.72 -14.41 19.99
N GLN A 44 2.40 -14.50 20.14
CA GLN A 44 1.46 -14.01 19.13
C GLN A 44 1.48 -12.49 18.98
N ALA A 45 1.74 -11.75 20.07
CA ALA A 45 1.79 -10.29 20.03
C ALA A 45 2.88 -9.77 19.09
N GLU A 46 4.09 -10.36 19.15
CA GLU A 46 5.18 -10.03 18.21
C GLU A 46 4.75 -10.29 16.75
N LEU A 47 4.06 -11.39 16.48
CA LEU A 47 3.59 -11.70 15.13
C LEU A 47 2.55 -10.70 14.65
N ASP A 48 1.62 -10.30 15.52
CA ASP A 48 0.56 -9.33 15.20
C ASP A 48 1.17 -7.95 14.90
N ASP A 49 2.16 -7.51 15.68
CA ASP A 49 2.92 -6.28 15.46
C ASP A 49 3.65 -6.30 14.11
N LYS A 50 4.28 -7.44 13.76
CA LYS A 50 4.97 -7.60 12.46
C LYS A 50 4.01 -7.64 11.27
N VAL A 51 2.83 -8.23 11.46
CA VAL A 51 1.76 -8.22 10.45
C VAL A 51 1.23 -6.80 10.24
N GLU A 52 1.02 -6.06 11.33
CA GLU A 52 0.65 -4.65 11.28
C GLU A 52 1.69 -3.84 10.49
N GLU A 53 2.98 -3.93 10.88
CA GLU A 53 4.09 -3.25 10.22
C GLU A 53 4.12 -3.51 8.71
N LEU A 54 3.90 -4.77 8.29
CA LEU A 54 3.85 -5.16 6.89
C LEU A 54 2.67 -4.53 6.14
N LEU A 55 1.48 -4.47 6.74
CA LEU A 55 0.29 -3.88 6.11
C LEU A 55 0.42 -2.37 5.92
N TRP A 56 0.94 -1.66 6.92
CA TRP A 56 1.26 -0.23 6.81
C TRP A 56 2.32 0.02 5.75
N THR A 57 3.45 -0.71 5.82
CA THR A 57 4.56 -0.56 4.86
C THR A 57 4.10 -0.83 3.43
N ALA A 58 3.34 -1.91 3.20
CA ALA A 58 2.85 -2.24 1.88
C ALA A 58 1.89 -1.16 1.34
N THR A 59 1.00 -0.62 2.19
CA THR A 59 0.06 0.45 1.83
C THR A 59 0.80 1.75 1.46
N LEU A 60 1.79 2.13 2.27
CA LEU A 60 2.65 3.28 2.01
C LEU A 60 3.46 3.09 0.70
N LEU A 61 3.94 1.88 0.42
CA LEU A 61 4.63 1.59 -0.84
C LEU A 61 3.71 1.65 -2.05
N LEU A 62 2.43 1.27 -1.90
CA LEU A 62 1.46 1.31 -2.99
C LEU A 62 1.09 2.75 -3.38
N ALA A 63 0.70 3.58 -2.41
CA ALA A 63 0.11 4.91 -2.70
C ALA A 63 0.94 6.09 -2.19
N GLY A 64 1.91 5.86 -1.31
CA GLY A 64 2.82 6.89 -0.78
C GLY A 64 4.13 7.04 -1.56
N THR A 65 4.29 6.41 -2.72
CA THR A 65 5.55 6.46 -3.50
C THR A 65 5.44 7.24 -4.80
N GLY A 66 4.37 8.01 -4.97
CA GLY A 66 4.16 8.90 -6.12
C GLY A 66 5.03 10.16 -6.07
N LYS A 67 4.70 11.12 -6.95
CA LYS A 67 5.39 12.41 -7.03
C LYS A 67 4.40 13.54 -6.78
N ARG A 68 4.71 14.43 -5.84
CA ARG A 68 3.88 15.62 -5.57
C ARG A 68 3.74 16.47 -6.84
N GLY A 69 2.53 16.98 -7.08
CA GLY A 69 2.20 17.78 -8.27
C GLY A 69 2.04 16.97 -9.57
N ARG A 70 2.17 15.65 -9.52
CA ARG A 70 1.91 14.73 -10.64
C ARG A 70 0.62 13.96 -10.41
N LYS A 71 0.01 13.42 -11.47
CA LYS A 71 -1.13 12.50 -11.31
C LYS A 71 -0.66 11.23 -10.58
N PRO A 72 -1.49 10.63 -9.69
CA PRO A 72 -1.16 9.36 -9.07
C PRO A 72 -0.89 8.27 -10.10
N ARG A 73 0.17 7.50 -9.89
CA ARG A 73 0.55 6.32 -10.66
C ARG A 73 0.86 5.21 -9.67
N LEU A 74 0.29 4.03 -9.88
CA LEU A 74 0.40 2.90 -8.96
C LEU A 74 1.21 1.78 -9.61
N ASP A 75 2.32 1.39 -8.99
CA ASP A 75 3.27 0.45 -9.58
C ASP A 75 2.73 -1.00 -9.60
N PHE A 76 2.74 -1.62 -10.79
CA PHE A 76 2.32 -3.00 -11.07
C PHE A 76 3.17 -4.08 -10.39
N PHE A 77 4.22 -3.76 -9.63
CA PHE A 77 4.91 -4.74 -8.78
C PHE A 77 4.72 -4.45 -7.29
N LEU A 78 4.60 -3.19 -6.87
CA LEU A 78 4.51 -2.86 -5.42
C LEU A 78 3.16 -3.19 -4.78
N MET A 79 2.03 -2.96 -5.45
CA MET A 79 0.73 -3.59 -5.12
C MET A 79 0.78 -5.10 -4.81
N HIS A 80 1.76 -5.89 -5.29
CA HIS A 80 1.84 -7.32 -4.98
C HIS A 80 2.21 -7.51 -3.50
N MET A 81 2.92 -6.54 -2.91
CA MET A 81 3.18 -6.53 -1.47
C MET A 81 1.87 -6.39 -0.70
N VAL A 82 1.01 -5.43 -1.08
CA VAL A 82 -0.31 -5.23 -0.45
C VAL A 82 -1.19 -6.47 -0.57
N THR A 83 -1.22 -7.08 -1.75
CA THR A 83 -2.08 -8.26 -1.96
C THR A 83 -1.54 -9.53 -1.29
N ALA A 84 -0.22 -9.66 -1.14
CA ALA A 84 0.40 -10.78 -0.43
C ALA A 84 0.20 -10.67 1.09
N THR A 85 0.27 -9.47 1.67
CA THR A 85 0.13 -9.26 3.12
C THR A 85 -1.22 -9.70 3.67
N LEU A 86 -2.28 -9.66 2.85
CA LEU A 86 -3.61 -10.15 3.24
C LEU A 86 -3.61 -11.62 3.68
N PHE A 87 -2.74 -12.46 3.11
CA PHE A 87 -2.70 -13.90 3.40
C PHE A 87 -1.86 -14.24 4.62
N VAL A 88 -1.00 -13.31 5.08
CA VAL A 88 -0.07 -13.56 6.18
C VAL A 88 -0.79 -14.02 7.46
N PRO A 89 -1.86 -13.34 7.95
CA PRO A 89 -2.58 -13.78 9.15
C PRO A 89 -3.08 -15.23 9.04
N SER A 90 -3.67 -15.60 7.89
CA SER A 90 -4.18 -16.96 7.67
C SER A 90 -3.06 -18.00 7.60
N LEU A 91 -1.93 -17.67 6.97
CA LEU A 91 -0.76 -18.56 6.93
C LEU A 91 -0.17 -18.75 8.33
N LEU A 92 -0.01 -17.67 9.10
CA LEU A 92 0.47 -17.75 10.48
C LEU A 92 -0.45 -18.55 11.38
N ASN A 93 -1.75 -18.61 11.10
CA ASN A 93 -2.69 -19.41 11.87
C ASN A 93 -2.51 -20.93 11.65
N VAL A 94 -2.11 -21.35 10.44
CA VAL A 94 -1.98 -22.78 10.10
C VAL A 94 -0.55 -23.33 10.28
N ILE A 95 0.46 -22.46 10.36
CA ILE A 95 1.84 -22.87 10.56
C ILE A 95 2.04 -23.32 12.03
N PRO A 96 2.62 -24.52 12.27
CA PRO A 96 2.55 -25.16 13.58
C PRO A 96 3.49 -24.57 14.63
N SER A 97 4.69 -24.09 14.25
CA SER A 97 5.70 -23.62 15.20
C SER A 97 5.97 -22.12 15.07
N MET A 98 6.34 -21.49 16.18
CA MET A 98 6.68 -20.06 16.23
C MET A 98 7.90 -19.74 15.36
N GLU A 99 8.89 -20.64 15.31
CA GLU A 99 10.09 -20.51 14.47
C GLU A 99 9.73 -20.52 12.99
N SER A 100 8.79 -21.38 12.58
CA SER A 100 8.32 -21.47 11.19
C SER A 100 7.51 -20.22 10.81
N LYS A 101 6.68 -19.71 11.74
CA LYS A 101 5.93 -18.45 11.58
C LYS A 101 6.89 -17.27 11.40
N ALA A 102 7.90 -17.15 12.26
CA ALA A 102 8.94 -16.13 12.15
C ALA A 102 9.75 -16.28 10.86
N THR A 103 10.03 -17.51 10.41
CA THR A 103 10.71 -17.76 9.14
C THR A 103 9.89 -17.29 7.94
N LEU A 104 8.59 -17.55 7.91
CA LEU A 104 7.69 -17.03 6.88
C LEU A 104 7.75 -15.50 6.83
N LEU A 105 7.57 -14.84 7.97
CA LEU A 105 7.62 -13.38 8.03
C LEU A 105 8.96 -12.86 7.53
N ARG A 106 10.09 -13.38 8.03
CA ARG A 106 11.44 -12.95 7.60
C ARG A 106 11.65 -13.06 6.09
N ALA A 107 10.94 -13.96 5.40
CA ALA A 107 11.03 -14.10 3.94
C ALA A 107 10.40 -12.92 3.17
N PHE A 108 9.49 -12.14 3.76
CA PHE A 108 8.88 -10.99 3.10
C PHE A 108 9.86 -9.84 2.84
N VAL A 109 10.72 -9.52 3.81
CA VAL A 109 11.63 -8.36 3.72
C VAL A 109 12.63 -8.45 2.56
N PRO A 110 13.36 -9.55 2.33
CA PRO A 110 14.26 -9.63 1.18
C PRO A 110 13.51 -9.55 -0.16
N VAL A 111 12.29 -10.10 -0.24
CA VAL A 111 11.43 -9.98 -1.44
C VAL A 111 11.01 -8.52 -1.66
N LEU A 112 10.57 -7.84 -0.61
CA LEU A 112 10.20 -6.43 -0.65
C LEU A 112 11.40 -5.57 -1.08
N LEU A 113 12.57 -5.73 -0.45
CA LEU A 113 13.79 -5.00 -0.80
C LEU A 113 14.26 -5.28 -2.23
N MET A 114 14.11 -6.52 -2.70
CA MET A 114 14.38 -6.88 -4.09
C MET A 114 13.47 -6.10 -5.04
N TYR A 115 12.15 -6.09 -4.79
CA TYR A 115 11.22 -5.30 -5.60
C TYR A 115 11.54 -3.81 -5.53
N LEU A 116 11.81 -3.24 -4.35
CA LEU A 116 12.23 -1.84 -4.26
C LEU A 116 13.43 -1.56 -5.16
N THR A 117 14.42 -2.45 -5.20
CA THR A 117 15.60 -2.30 -6.06
C THR A 117 15.24 -2.38 -7.55
N VAL A 118 14.48 -3.41 -7.95
CA VAL A 118 14.01 -3.61 -9.33
C VAL A 118 13.13 -2.46 -9.81
N ARG A 119 12.43 -1.79 -8.88
CA ARG A 119 11.52 -0.68 -9.15
C ARG A 119 12.14 0.71 -8.96
N GLY A 120 13.46 0.81 -8.78
CA GLY A 120 14.18 2.10 -8.78
C GLY A 120 14.31 2.76 -7.41
N ARG A 121 14.06 2.01 -6.34
CA ARG A 121 14.04 2.45 -4.95
C ARG A 121 13.05 3.61 -4.71
N PRO A 122 11.75 3.37 -4.98
CA PRO A 122 10.72 4.33 -4.65
C PRO A 122 10.78 4.71 -3.17
N ARG A 123 10.55 5.98 -2.87
CA ARG A 123 10.63 6.53 -1.51
C ARG A 123 9.22 6.76 -0.99
N ILE A 124 8.96 6.34 0.23
CA ILE A 124 7.71 6.63 0.93
C ILE A 124 7.68 8.13 1.28
N ASP A 125 6.60 8.78 0.90
CA ASP A 125 6.19 10.13 1.27
C ASP A 125 4.85 10.01 2.03
N PRO A 126 4.90 9.97 3.37
CA PRO A 126 3.70 9.93 4.22
C PRO A 126 2.76 11.11 3.96
N GLY A 127 3.31 12.30 3.75
CA GLY A 127 2.53 13.50 3.46
C GLY A 127 1.76 13.41 2.13
N LEU A 128 2.33 12.75 1.12
CA LEU A 128 1.65 12.53 -0.16
C LEU A 128 0.40 11.66 0.02
N ILE A 129 0.50 10.52 0.68
CA ILE A 129 -0.67 9.64 0.86
C ILE A 129 -1.75 10.30 1.73
N MET A 130 -1.35 11.08 2.73
CA MET A 130 -2.26 11.84 3.59
C MET A 130 -2.87 13.06 2.88
N SER A 131 -2.35 13.47 1.71
CA SER A 131 -2.93 14.54 0.90
C SER A 131 -4.12 14.10 0.05
N TYR A 132 -4.29 12.79 -0.20
CA TYR A 132 -5.42 12.27 -0.97
C TYR A 132 -6.73 12.36 -0.19
N PRO A 133 -7.91 12.38 -0.84
CA PRO A 133 -9.20 12.50 -0.15
C PRO A 133 -9.39 11.44 0.94
N ALA A 134 -9.71 11.88 2.17
CA ALA A 134 -10.00 10.98 3.29
C ALA A 134 -11.29 10.17 3.07
N VAL A 135 -12.23 10.71 2.29
CA VAL A 135 -13.52 10.11 1.97
C VAL A 135 -13.68 10.08 0.43
N PRO A 136 -13.01 9.15 -0.26
CA PRO A 136 -13.10 9.03 -1.72
C PRO A 136 -14.52 8.66 -2.14
N ARG A 137 -14.99 9.21 -3.27
CA ARG A 137 -16.35 8.97 -3.80
C ARG A 137 -16.32 8.65 -5.29
N PRO A 138 -17.23 7.79 -5.77
CA PRO A 138 -17.38 7.59 -7.20
C PRO A 138 -17.85 8.87 -7.89
N PRO A 139 -17.55 9.02 -9.19
CA PRO A 139 -18.09 10.11 -9.99
C PRO A 139 -19.62 10.06 -10.01
N ASN A 140 -20.26 11.24 -10.09
CA ASN A 140 -21.72 11.40 -10.18
C ASN A 140 -22.53 10.87 -8.98
N SER A 141 -21.90 10.66 -7.82
CA SER A 141 -22.55 10.16 -6.61
C SER A 141 -23.64 11.08 -6.03
N ALA A 142 -23.66 12.37 -6.38
CA ALA A 142 -24.59 13.35 -5.83
C ALA A 142 -25.93 13.45 -6.59
N GLY A 143 -26.10 12.77 -7.72
CA GLY A 143 -27.04 13.20 -8.75
C GLY A 143 -28.54 12.99 -8.52
N ASN A 144 -28.98 12.00 -7.72
CA ASN A 144 -30.41 11.61 -7.66
C ASN A 144 -30.81 10.89 -6.36
N ALA A 145 -30.12 11.14 -5.24
CA ALA A 145 -30.39 10.40 -4.01
C ALA A 145 -31.57 11.01 -3.24
N SER A 146 -32.55 10.19 -2.85
CA SER A 146 -33.67 10.64 -2.02
C SER A 146 -33.17 11.15 -0.67
N ALA A 147 -33.85 12.17 -0.13
CA ALA A 147 -33.58 12.64 1.22
C ALA A 147 -33.79 11.48 2.23
N PRO A 148 -32.91 11.34 3.24
CA PRO A 148 -33.14 10.39 4.32
C PRO A 148 -34.42 10.75 5.08
N ASP A 149 -35.10 9.75 5.62
CA ASP A 149 -36.22 9.96 6.54
C ASP A 149 -35.76 10.67 7.82
N ALA A 150 -36.65 11.40 8.48
CA ALA A 150 -36.33 12.11 9.72
C ALA A 150 -35.87 11.19 10.87
N SER A 151 -36.20 9.90 10.81
CA SER A 151 -35.75 8.88 11.77
C SER A 151 -34.36 8.29 11.48
N ALA A 152 -33.73 8.68 10.36
CA ALA A 152 -32.39 8.21 10.02
C ALA A 152 -31.34 8.74 11.01
N ILE A 153 -30.38 7.89 11.37
CA ILE A 153 -29.22 8.27 12.17
C ILE A 153 -28.10 8.68 11.21
N GLY A 154 -27.73 9.97 11.24
CA GLY A 154 -26.75 10.56 10.32
C GLY A 154 -27.31 10.83 8.93
N ASP A 155 -26.57 11.57 8.12
CA ASP A 155 -26.91 11.85 6.72
C ASP A 155 -26.06 10.97 5.77
N PRO A 156 -26.64 9.97 5.08
CA PRO A 156 -25.89 9.12 4.13
C PRO A 156 -25.31 9.90 2.94
N HIS A 157 -25.71 11.16 2.74
CA HIS A 157 -25.16 12.04 1.71
C HIS A 157 -23.97 12.86 2.24
N SER A 158 -23.88 13.07 3.55
CA SER A 158 -22.79 13.79 4.23
C SER A 158 -21.48 13.01 4.16
N THR A 159 -20.37 13.73 4.00
CA THR A 159 -19.01 13.14 4.06
C THR A 159 -18.60 12.72 5.47
N GLU A 160 -19.26 13.27 6.50
CA GLU A 160 -18.98 12.95 7.89
C GLU A 160 -19.58 11.60 8.31
N ASP A 161 -20.80 11.32 7.85
CA ASP A 161 -21.55 10.13 8.25
C ASP A 161 -21.42 8.96 7.27
N ALA A 162 -21.17 9.24 5.99
CA ALA A 162 -21.15 8.21 4.95
C ALA A 162 -19.82 7.44 4.91
N SER A 163 -19.89 6.12 5.10
CA SER A 163 -18.78 5.23 4.79
C SER A 163 -18.62 5.10 3.27
N PRO A 164 -17.42 5.33 2.70
CA PRO A 164 -17.17 5.14 1.27
C PRO A 164 -16.95 3.68 0.86
N TRP A 165 -16.70 2.78 1.81
CA TRP A 165 -16.42 1.36 1.52
C TRP A 165 -17.52 0.64 0.74
N PRO A 166 -18.83 0.81 1.02
CA PRO A 166 -19.89 0.16 0.23
C PRO A 166 -19.80 0.46 -1.27
N ALA A 167 -19.55 1.73 -1.64
CA ALA A 167 -19.42 2.12 -3.04
C ALA A 167 -18.13 1.54 -3.68
N ILE A 168 -17.01 1.60 -2.94
CA ILE A 168 -15.74 1.01 -3.39
C ILE A 168 -15.89 -0.50 -3.63
N VAL A 169 -16.45 -1.23 -2.66
CA VAL A 169 -16.63 -2.68 -2.72
C VAL A 169 -17.59 -3.05 -3.85
N ALA A 170 -18.73 -2.37 -3.97
CA ALA A 170 -19.67 -2.60 -5.06
C ALA A 170 -19.01 -2.39 -6.43
N SER A 171 -18.25 -1.31 -6.60
CA SER A 171 -17.60 -1.00 -7.88
C SER A 171 -16.48 -1.96 -8.22
N VAL A 172 -15.64 -2.36 -7.26
CA VAL A 172 -14.43 -3.13 -7.56
C VAL A 172 -14.74 -4.56 -8.00
N LEU A 173 -15.91 -5.10 -7.63
CA LEU A 173 -16.36 -6.42 -8.09
C LEU A 173 -16.49 -6.51 -9.62
N HIS A 174 -16.65 -5.37 -10.29
CA HIS A 174 -16.76 -5.27 -11.74
C HIS A 174 -15.44 -4.84 -12.41
N ALA A 175 -14.34 -4.70 -11.65
CA ALA A 175 -13.04 -4.35 -12.22
C ALA A 175 -12.55 -5.47 -13.16
N PRO A 176 -12.11 -5.14 -14.39
CA PRO A 176 -11.66 -6.15 -15.35
C PRO A 176 -10.30 -6.75 -14.99
N ASP A 177 -9.46 -6.01 -14.26
CA ASP A 177 -8.17 -6.47 -13.76
C ASP A 177 -8.32 -7.07 -12.35
N ALA A 178 -7.89 -8.33 -12.21
CA ALA A 178 -8.00 -9.05 -10.94
C ALA A 178 -7.08 -8.50 -9.83
N HIS A 179 -6.05 -7.70 -10.14
CA HIS A 179 -5.19 -7.09 -9.13
C HIS A 179 -5.91 -5.94 -8.42
N THR A 180 -6.79 -5.21 -9.12
CA THR A 180 -7.62 -4.14 -8.53
C THR A 180 -8.47 -4.67 -7.37
N VAL A 181 -9.25 -5.74 -7.58
CA VAL A 181 -10.08 -6.34 -6.52
C VAL A 181 -9.24 -6.92 -5.38
N LYS A 182 -8.07 -7.50 -5.68
CA LYS A 182 -7.16 -8.01 -4.64
C LYS A 182 -6.60 -6.86 -3.79
N ALA A 183 -6.21 -5.75 -4.41
CA ALA A 183 -5.69 -4.58 -3.71
C ALA A 183 -6.76 -3.97 -2.78
N ILE A 184 -7.96 -3.72 -3.31
CA ILE A 184 -9.08 -3.18 -2.51
C ILE A 184 -9.45 -4.13 -1.36
N ARG A 185 -9.53 -5.45 -1.60
CA ARG A 185 -9.81 -6.42 -0.52
C ARG A 185 -8.76 -6.37 0.60
N SER A 186 -7.50 -6.19 0.24
CA SER A 186 -6.38 -6.13 1.20
C SER A 186 -6.41 -4.84 2.02
N LEU A 187 -6.66 -3.71 1.35
CA LEU A 187 -6.83 -2.40 2.00
C LEU A 187 -8.06 -2.37 2.90
N TYR A 188 -9.17 -2.99 2.46
CA TYR A 188 -10.38 -3.12 3.28
C TYR A 188 -10.10 -3.94 4.55
N TYR A 189 -9.42 -5.08 4.42
CA TYR A 189 -9.00 -5.88 5.58
C TYR A 189 -8.15 -5.06 6.56
N ALA A 190 -7.14 -4.34 6.07
CA ALA A 190 -6.30 -3.51 6.91
C ALA A 190 -7.09 -2.37 7.58
N ALA A 191 -8.02 -1.73 6.87
CA ALA A 191 -8.89 -0.70 7.43
C ALA A 191 -9.82 -1.24 8.53
N GLN A 192 -10.29 -2.49 8.43
CA GLN A 192 -11.08 -3.11 9.51
C GLN A 192 -10.25 -3.34 10.79
N ARG A 193 -8.93 -3.56 10.65
CA ARG A 193 -8.02 -3.82 11.77
C ARG A 193 -7.46 -2.53 12.37
N TYR A 194 -7.02 -1.62 11.53
CA TYR A 194 -6.19 -0.48 11.89
C TYR A 194 -6.78 0.87 11.43
N GLY A 195 -8.01 0.89 10.93
CA GLY A 195 -8.67 2.11 10.45
C GLY A 195 -8.98 3.14 11.53
N ARG A 196 -8.88 2.76 12.81
CA ARG A 196 -9.05 3.63 13.98
C ARG A 196 -7.72 4.07 14.61
N THR A 197 -6.59 3.66 14.04
CA THR A 197 -5.28 4.05 14.55
C THR A 197 -5.16 5.58 14.51
N PRO A 198 -4.84 6.25 15.63
CA PRO A 198 -4.69 7.70 15.66
C PRO A 198 -3.46 8.16 14.88
N PRO A 199 -3.32 9.46 14.57
CA PRO A 199 -2.12 10.02 13.96
C PRO A 199 -0.84 9.62 14.71
N GLY A 200 0.14 9.09 13.97
CA GLY A 200 1.41 8.60 14.51
C GLY A 200 1.31 7.26 15.25
N GLY A 201 0.12 6.66 15.32
CA GLY A 201 -0.11 5.40 16.01
C GLY A 201 0.28 4.15 15.21
N ALA A 202 0.67 4.29 13.94
CA ALA A 202 1.08 3.17 13.11
C ALA A 202 2.35 2.52 13.68
N PHE A 203 2.36 1.18 13.78
CA PHE A 203 3.57 0.47 14.19
C PHE A 203 4.74 0.78 13.26
N GLY A 204 5.88 1.21 13.82
CA GLY A 204 7.05 1.64 13.06
C GLY A 204 7.00 3.10 12.57
N ALA A 205 6.03 3.91 12.99
CA ALA A 205 6.00 5.35 12.68
C ALA A 205 7.19 6.13 13.27
N PHE A 206 7.67 5.71 14.45
CA PHE A 206 8.80 6.32 15.15
C PHE A 206 9.90 5.30 15.45
N ASP A 207 11.15 5.75 15.46
CA ASP A 207 12.29 4.97 15.89
C ASP A 207 12.40 4.91 17.43
N ARG A 208 13.43 4.22 17.93
CA ARG A 208 13.65 4.06 19.38
C ARG A 208 13.96 5.36 20.11
N GLU A 209 14.38 6.39 19.39
CA GLU A 209 14.65 7.72 19.92
C GLU A 209 13.43 8.66 19.80
N GLY A 210 12.29 8.13 19.32
CA GLY A 210 11.04 8.90 19.17
C GLY A 210 11.03 9.80 17.94
N ARG A 211 11.95 9.62 16.98
CA ARG A 211 11.97 10.39 15.72
C ARG A 211 11.13 9.67 14.69
N GLU A 212 10.44 10.40 13.84
CA GLU A 212 9.68 9.80 12.73
C GLU A 212 10.62 8.98 11.83
N THR A 213 10.22 7.75 11.47
CA THR A 213 11.01 6.89 10.58
C THR A 213 11.03 7.44 9.15
N HIS A 214 9.98 8.17 8.76
CA HIS A 214 9.88 8.94 7.54
C HIS A 214 9.20 10.27 7.87
N ASP A 215 9.67 11.37 7.27
CA ASP A 215 9.09 12.71 7.46
C ASP A 215 7.57 12.72 7.19
N GLY A 216 6.79 13.12 8.19
CA GLY A 216 5.32 13.16 8.17
C GLY A 216 4.63 11.91 8.71
N MET A 217 5.34 10.88 9.19
CA MET A 217 4.71 9.67 9.75
C MET A 217 3.85 9.93 10.98
N GLY A 218 4.14 10.98 11.77
CA GLY A 218 3.33 11.38 12.91
C GLY A 218 1.94 11.90 12.56
N GLN A 219 1.70 12.21 11.28
CA GLN A 219 0.37 12.57 10.76
C GLN A 219 -0.38 11.38 10.17
N VAL A 220 0.31 10.26 9.92
CA VAL A 220 -0.31 9.07 9.34
C VAL A 220 -1.21 8.40 10.36
N ASP A 221 -2.47 8.21 9.98
CA ASP A 221 -3.52 7.59 10.78
C ASP A 221 -4.20 6.45 10.00
N GLY A 222 -5.18 5.80 10.64
CA GLY A 222 -5.92 4.68 10.06
C GLY A 222 -6.66 4.99 8.76
N THR A 223 -6.86 6.28 8.42
CA THR A 223 -7.49 6.67 7.15
C THR A 223 -6.59 6.36 5.94
N VAL A 224 -5.30 6.09 6.14
CA VAL A 224 -4.35 5.77 5.06
C VAL A 224 -4.84 4.66 4.14
N PHE A 225 -5.50 3.64 4.69
CA PHE A 225 -5.97 2.48 3.91
C PHE A 225 -7.13 2.86 2.99
N LEU A 226 -8.00 3.75 3.47
CA LEU A 226 -9.12 4.26 2.70
C LEU A 226 -8.64 5.28 1.64
N ARG A 227 -7.69 6.15 1.98
CA ARG A 227 -7.04 7.06 1.03
C ARG A 227 -6.39 6.28 -0.11
N ALA A 228 -5.61 5.23 0.23
CA ALA A 228 -5.01 4.34 -0.76
C ALA A 228 -6.07 3.65 -1.64
N ALA A 229 -7.18 3.19 -1.06
CA ALA A 229 -8.27 2.58 -1.82
C ALA A 229 -8.91 3.59 -2.79
N GLY A 230 -9.10 4.83 -2.36
CA GLY A 230 -9.54 5.93 -3.23
C GLY A 230 -8.62 6.13 -4.43
N VAL A 231 -7.32 6.21 -4.19
CA VAL A 231 -6.33 6.34 -5.29
C VAL A 231 -6.37 5.14 -6.23
N VAL A 232 -6.53 3.92 -5.72
CA VAL A 232 -6.69 2.72 -6.57
C VAL A 232 -7.93 2.86 -7.45
N MET A 233 -9.07 3.26 -6.89
CA MET A 233 -10.31 3.43 -7.65
C MET A 233 -10.23 4.57 -8.67
N ASP A 234 -9.62 5.69 -8.31
CA ASP A 234 -9.47 6.84 -9.22
C ASP A 234 -8.47 6.57 -10.34
N THR A 235 -7.43 5.77 -10.07
CA THR A 235 -6.41 5.41 -11.07
C THR A 235 -6.88 4.31 -12.01
N LEU A 236 -7.57 3.29 -11.47
CA LEU A 236 -7.97 2.10 -12.24
C LEU A 236 -9.43 2.11 -12.70
N GLY A 237 -10.19 3.10 -12.25
CA GLY A 237 -11.53 3.43 -12.73
C GLY A 237 -12.64 2.90 -11.83
N TRP A 238 -13.60 3.78 -11.54
CA TRP A 238 -14.93 3.47 -11.03
C TRP A 238 -15.81 2.92 -12.17
N VAL A 239 -15.49 1.72 -12.64
CA VAL A 239 -16.07 1.15 -13.88
C VAL A 239 -17.59 0.98 -13.83
N SER A 240 -18.16 0.67 -12.66
CA SER A 240 -19.62 0.59 -12.47
C SER A 240 -20.31 1.96 -12.47
N TYR A 241 -19.53 3.04 -12.41
CA TYR A 241 -19.98 4.43 -12.47
C TYR A 241 -19.60 5.09 -13.80
N GLY A 242 -19.30 4.30 -14.84
CA GLY A 242 -19.12 4.76 -16.22
C GLY A 242 -17.71 5.24 -16.57
N GLN A 243 -16.74 5.15 -15.67
CA GLN A 243 -15.35 5.39 -16.02
C GLN A 243 -14.78 4.23 -16.85
N LYS A 244 -13.83 4.55 -17.73
CA LYS A 244 -13.01 3.52 -18.40
C LYS A 244 -12.07 2.90 -17.38
N ALA A 245 -11.76 1.61 -17.57
CA ALA A 245 -10.72 0.95 -16.80
C ALA A 245 -9.36 1.61 -17.09
N GLY A 246 -8.63 1.95 -16.03
CA GLY A 246 -7.25 2.40 -16.08
C GLY A 246 -6.27 1.23 -16.10
N SER A 247 -4.99 1.53 -15.85
CA SER A 247 -3.92 0.52 -15.85
C SER A 247 -2.89 0.79 -14.77
N TRP A 248 -2.36 -0.29 -14.20
CA TRP A 248 -1.19 -0.24 -13.35
C TRP A 248 0.05 0.20 -14.11
N ASP A 249 0.90 0.99 -13.45
CA ASP A 249 2.12 1.52 -14.04
C ASP A 249 3.26 0.49 -14.04
N ARG A 250 3.95 0.33 -15.16
CA ARG A 250 5.07 -0.63 -15.31
C ARG A 250 6.44 0.04 -15.45
N SER A 251 6.50 1.36 -15.43
CA SER A 251 7.68 2.20 -15.70
C SER A 251 8.69 2.23 -14.56
N ALA A 252 8.37 1.63 -13.41
CA ALA A 252 9.22 1.57 -12.23
C ALA A 252 9.45 2.96 -11.61
N LEU A 253 8.46 3.36 -10.83
CA LEU A 253 8.27 4.74 -10.36
C LEU A 253 9.34 5.24 -9.38
N GLY A 254 10.32 4.43 -8.99
CA GLY A 254 11.42 4.87 -8.13
C GLY A 254 12.48 5.71 -8.83
N TRP A 255 12.58 5.64 -10.17
CA TRP A 255 13.47 6.51 -10.94
C TRP A 255 12.79 7.84 -11.26
N ASP A 256 13.46 8.97 -11.01
CA ASP A 256 12.96 10.29 -11.40
C ASP A 256 12.69 10.39 -12.91
N ASP A 257 13.51 9.70 -13.73
CA ASP A 257 13.37 9.69 -15.18
C ASP A 257 12.08 8.99 -15.65
N ALA A 258 11.51 8.08 -14.84
CA ALA A 258 10.20 7.47 -15.12
C ALA A 258 9.04 8.49 -15.05
N TRP A 259 9.28 9.68 -14.50
CA TRP A 259 8.31 10.78 -14.37
C TRP A 259 8.52 11.92 -15.38
N LYS A 260 9.52 11.84 -16.26
CA LYS A 260 9.81 12.90 -17.25
C LYS A 260 8.79 12.98 -18.39
N ASN A 261 8.17 11.85 -18.75
CA ASN A 261 7.40 11.72 -19.98
C ASN A 261 5.88 11.59 -19.77
N GLY A 262 5.32 12.17 -18.70
CA GLY A 262 3.87 12.15 -18.52
C GLY A 262 3.34 12.97 -17.35
N ASP A 263 2.40 13.86 -17.68
CA ASP A 263 1.13 14.10 -16.98
C ASP A 263 0.05 14.49 -17.99
#